data_AF-A0A935TY30-F1
#
_entry.id   AF-A0A935TY30-F1
#
_cell.length_a   1.000
_cell.length_b   1.000
_cell.length_c   1.000
_cell.angle_alpha   90.00
_cell.angle_beta   90.00
_cell.angle_gamma   90.00
#
_symmetry.space_group_name_H-M   'P 1'
#
loop_
_entity.id
_entity.type
_entity.pdbx_description
1 polymer ?
#
loop_
_entity_poly.entity_id
_entity_poly.type
_entity_poly.pdbx_seq_one_letter_code
_entity_poly.pdbx_strand_id
1 'polypeptide(L)'
;MSESSGDPGDLPGATQAAAPGAGGGPAPLASPAQAASTARAVSTSWLPRALVISALLHALVWAIGAVVSSGGLRSAPVETVDIELAPPPPKAETLPQERPPASEAASEAAAAAKAQEEGVPLLADAGPDAAPDAGPDAAPDAGPDARPRKKPDAGPDASDASDASDAATDASTLASDAAAADARDGGVVDGGDGSPADAASGADPDAGAAVAQGSPARDGGAVGDGAALAATDGGAIGDGGAVVAFDPEAGLGDTPTSAGTASNLLSYFPKGHLVTALIRFDRLRGTRWAKDAERLLAPMPDYRSLFGVRDARLVERFDTLVISSPRPRDPTATTLAARSAMSRRELRAYFSQQGTSIDWSPVKGGALGLRSGARQLIGDSRVVLSPSPSWFFLAPPADLAGLTAPAAGEVDTIVATAKLPPWLARAQAIDAEAGTPWGPALIVTVTATRARWKIPELGLGVTSIPAPERGTLAMELVKQGWVVRGNVKLASDADAEELVTAIETVRQRIADSTLLQTVLRRANAYNAVQGLSVKRTGSRVAYATSISIKDAQILMALAIAGLEDYFGGAPAP
;
A
#
# COMPACT_ATOMS: atom_id res chain seq x y z
N MET A 1 53.75 5.49 60.34
CA MET A 1 54.05 6.93 60.40
C MET A 1 52.72 7.62 60.15
N SER A 2 51.91 7.77 61.20
CA SER A 2 51.84 8.96 62.07
C SER A 2 50.79 9.91 61.48
N GLU A 3 49.65 10.15 62.13
CA GLU A 3 49.48 11.06 63.29
C GLU A 3 49.83 12.51 62.92
N SER A 4 49.12 13.55 63.36
CA SER A 4 47.90 13.71 64.19
C SER A 4 47.52 15.22 64.17
N SER A 5 46.34 15.60 64.67
CA SER A 5 46.00 16.92 65.29
C SER A 5 46.30 18.25 64.55
N GLY A 6 45.51 19.32 64.64
CA GLY A 6 44.32 19.60 65.45
C GLY A 6 44.42 20.98 66.13
N ASP A 7 43.29 21.70 66.20
CA ASP A 7 43.03 22.89 67.06
C ASP A 7 43.84 24.19 66.75
N PRO A 8 43.53 25.38 67.35
CA PRO A 8 42.26 25.98 67.82
C PRO A 8 41.86 27.18 66.89
N GLY A 9 40.81 28.00 67.06
CA GLY A 9 39.91 28.28 68.18
C GLY A 9 40.14 29.70 68.75
N ASP A 10 39.30 30.70 68.38
CA ASP A 10 39.05 31.89 69.22
C ASP A 10 37.82 32.74 68.78
N LEU A 11 37.25 33.50 69.73
CA LEU A 11 36.07 34.39 69.64
C LEU A 11 36.51 35.86 69.93
N PRO A 12 35.64 36.86 70.24
CA PRO A 12 34.25 37.19 69.82
C PRO A 12 34.13 38.63 69.24
N GLY A 13 32.92 39.02 68.79
CA GLY A 13 32.57 40.44 68.54
C GLY A 13 31.05 40.61 68.33
N ALA A 14 30.40 41.52 69.06
CA ALA A 14 28.93 41.48 69.25
C ALA A 14 28.20 42.80 68.96
N THR A 15 26.89 42.70 68.62
CA THR A 15 25.84 43.76 68.61
C THR A 15 26.05 44.95 67.63
N GLN A 16 25.06 45.65 67.07
CA GLN A 16 23.58 45.69 67.13
C GLN A 16 23.07 46.41 65.82
N ALA A 17 21.79 46.57 65.42
CA ALA A 17 20.47 46.23 65.99
C ALA A 17 19.37 46.12 64.88
N ALA A 18 18.22 45.54 65.26
CA ALA A 18 16.83 45.88 64.86
C ALA A 18 16.42 46.13 63.39
N ALA A 19 15.61 45.20 62.86
CA ALA A 19 14.52 45.49 61.91
C ALA A 19 13.32 44.54 62.16
N PRO A 20 12.08 45.03 62.31
CA PRO A 20 10.85 44.24 62.13
C PRO A 20 10.47 44.22 60.62
N GLY A 21 9.67 43.30 60.10
CA GLY A 21 8.96 42.17 60.70
C GLY A 21 7.72 41.81 59.86
N ALA A 22 7.41 40.52 59.77
CA ALA A 22 6.20 39.91 59.17
C ALA A 22 6.07 39.83 57.62
N GLY A 23 5.78 38.61 57.15
CA GLY A 23 4.62 38.38 56.27
C GLY A 23 4.86 38.17 54.78
N GLY A 24 5.45 37.04 54.37
CA GLY A 24 5.51 36.65 52.96
C GLY A 24 6.09 35.26 52.73
N GLY A 25 5.28 34.22 52.89
CA GLY A 25 5.70 32.85 52.56
C GLY A 25 5.95 32.71 51.05
N PRO A 26 7.12 32.21 50.62
CA PRO A 26 7.43 32.09 49.20
C PRO A 26 6.56 31.01 48.53
N ALA A 27 6.20 31.26 47.27
CA ALA A 27 5.40 30.35 46.46
C ALA A 27 6.07 28.96 46.36
N PRO A 28 5.28 27.86 46.31
CA PRO A 28 5.83 26.52 46.18
C PRO A 28 6.60 26.39 44.86
N LEU A 29 7.84 25.93 44.96
CA LEU A 29 8.70 25.59 43.84
C LEU A 29 8.00 24.56 42.95
N ALA A 30 7.81 24.90 41.67
CA ALA A 30 7.18 24.00 40.71
C ALA A 30 8.02 22.72 40.55
N SER A 31 7.39 21.56 40.78
CA SER A 31 8.06 20.26 40.61
C SER A 31 8.44 20.01 39.13
N PRO A 32 9.57 19.34 38.86
CA PRO A 32 10.04 19.05 37.50
C PRO A 32 9.23 17.91 36.87
N ALA A 33 7.96 18.17 36.55
CA ALA A 33 7.04 17.19 35.93
C ALA A 33 6.14 17.77 34.82
N GLN A 34 6.31 19.06 34.47
CA GLN A 34 5.58 19.71 33.36
C GLN A 34 6.53 20.51 32.47
N ALA A 35 7.44 19.79 31.80
CA ALA A 35 8.35 20.35 30.80
C ALA A 35 8.42 19.45 29.54
N ALA A 36 7.25 19.02 29.04
CA ALA A 36 7.13 18.12 27.88
C ALA A 36 5.85 18.37 27.04
N SER A 37 5.49 19.62 26.76
CA SER A 37 4.46 19.94 25.75
C SER A 37 4.69 21.22 24.92
N THR A 38 5.82 21.92 25.12
CA THR A 38 6.29 22.91 24.15
C THR A 38 6.96 22.19 22.98
N ALA A 39 6.13 21.80 22.00
CA ALA A 39 6.60 21.29 20.72
C ALA A 39 7.54 22.32 20.06
N ARG A 40 8.85 22.08 20.15
CA ARG A 40 9.84 22.85 19.40
C ARG A 40 9.51 22.73 17.92
N ALA A 41 9.16 23.84 17.29
CA ALA A 41 9.06 23.95 15.85
C ALA A 41 10.45 23.81 15.23
N VAL A 42 10.89 22.56 15.02
CA VAL A 42 12.08 22.25 14.23
C VAL A 42 11.71 22.46 12.77
N SER A 43 12.29 23.49 12.16
CA SER A 43 12.07 23.85 10.75
C SER A 43 12.81 22.91 9.79
N THR A 44 12.27 21.70 9.55
CA THR A 44 12.76 20.75 8.53
C THR A 44 12.12 21.01 7.16
N SER A 45 12.57 22.10 6.53
CA SER A 45 12.09 22.60 5.23
C SER A 45 12.55 21.77 4.01
N TRP A 46 12.14 20.50 3.92
CA TRP A 46 12.02 19.81 2.62
C TRP A 46 10.79 18.92 2.49
N LEU A 47 10.25 18.43 3.61
CA LEU A 47 9.37 17.26 3.67
C LEU A 47 8.17 17.21 2.70
N PRO A 48 7.49 18.33 2.34
CA PRO A 48 6.28 18.24 1.53
C PRO A 48 6.53 18.26 0.00
N ARG A 49 7.76 18.45 -0.49
CA ARG A 49 8.04 18.48 -1.94
C ARG A 49 8.10 17.05 -2.55
N ALA A 50 7.23 16.80 -3.54
CA ALA A 50 7.38 15.87 -4.69
C ALA A 50 6.95 14.36 -4.66
N LEU A 51 6.71 13.69 -3.54
CA LEU A 51 7.13 12.27 -3.48
C LEU A 51 6.26 11.07 -3.92
N VAL A 52 4.98 11.17 -4.33
CA VAL A 52 4.27 9.99 -4.92
C VAL A 52 3.39 10.32 -6.13
N ILE A 53 2.43 11.23 -6.01
CA ILE A 53 1.58 11.60 -7.17
C ILE A 53 2.31 12.60 -8.07
N SER A 54 3.07 13.50 -7.44
CA SER A 54 4.17 14.19 -8.09
C SER A 54 5.29 13.22 -8.49
N ALA A 55 5.46 12.03 -7.92
CA ALA A 55 6.41 11.05 -8.47
C ALA A 55 5.92 10.31 -9.72
N LEU A 56 4.66 10.43 -10.14
CA LEU A 56 4.21 9.96 -11.47
C LEU A 56 4.16 11.10 -12.49
N LEU A 57 3.55 12.24 -12.13
CA LEU A 57 3.53 13.41 -13.01
C LEU A 57 4.92 14.06 -13.14
N HIS A 58 5.73 14.05 -12.08
CA HIS A 58 7.16 14.33 -12.15
C HIS A 58 8.02 13.09 -12.41
N ALA A 59 7.61 11.81 -12.35
CA ALA A 59 8.42 10.80 -13.09
C ALA A 59 8.37 11.13 -14.57
N LEU A 60 7.20 11.49 -15.11
CA LEU A 60 7.07 11.96 -16.48
C LEU A 60 7.92 13.23 -16.71
N VAL A 61 7.67 14.31 -15.96
CA VAL A 61 8.37 15.60 -16.15
C VAL A 61 9.86 15.56 -15.76
N TRP A 62 10.29 14.76 -14.79
CA TRP A 62 11.70 14.57 -14.40
C TRP A 62 12.41 13.58 -15.31
N ALA A 63 11.76 12.54 -15.85
CA ALA A 63 12.37 11.73 -16.92
C ALA A 63 12.62 12.59 -18.16
N ILE A 64 11.63 13.41 -18.54
CA ILE A 64 11.78 14.41 -19.59
C ILE A 64 12.95 15.36 -19.27
N GLY A 65 13.00 15.91 -18.05
CA GLY A 65 14.06 16.84 -17.63
C GLY A 65 15.45 16.20 -17.51
N ALA A 66 15.55 14.96 -17.02
CA ALA A 66 16.79 14.21 -16.84
C ALA A 66 17.35 13.74 -18.19
N VAL A 67 16.51 13.29 -19.13
CA VAL A 67 16.92 12.96 -20.51
C VAL A 67 17.41 14.20 -21.25
N VAL A 68 16.82 15.38 -20.99
CA VAL A 68 17.27 16.66 -21.59
C VAL A 68 18.57 17.19 -20.96
N SER A 69 18.77 17.01 -19.64
CA SER A 69 19.92 17.58 -18.91
C SER A 69 21.15 16.66 -18.80
N SER A 70 20.98 15.33 -18.88
CA SER A 70 22.11 14.38 -18.70
C SER A 70 22.96 14.16 -19.96
N GLY A 71 22.49 14.57 -21.14
CA GLY A 71 23.27 14.60 -22.40
C GLY A 71 23.86 13.26 -22.88
N GLY A 72 23.50 12.13 -22.26
CA GLY A 72 24.36 10.94 -22.28
C GLY A 72 23.67 9.60 -22.03
N LEU A 73 22.55 9.33 -22.69
CA LEU A 73 22.08 7.95 -22.86
C LEU A 73 22.62 7.38 -24.18
N ARG A 74 23.75 6.67 -24.11
CA ARG A 74 24.23 5.82 -25.21
C ARG A 74 23.31 4.62 -25.32
N SER A 75 22.42 4.61 -26.30
CA SER A 75 21.56 3.47 -26.60
C SER A 75 22.40 2.24 -26.96
N ALA A 76 22.34 1.19 -26.15
CA ALA A 76 22.77 -0.13 -26.61
C ALA A 76 21.73 -0.66 -27.62
N PRO A 77 22.15 -1.21 -28.78
CA PRO A 77 21.21 -1.81 -29.71
C PRO A 77 20.68 -3.12 -29.12
N VAL A 78 19.39 -3.15 -28.81
CA VAL A 78 18.66 -4.38 -28.50
C VAL A 78 17.74 -4.66 -29.68
N GLU A 79 18.03 -5.73 -30.41
CA GLU A 79 17.20 -6.21 -31.51
C GLU A 79 16.12 -7.14 -30.95
N THR A 80 15.06 -6.53 -30.43
CA THR A 80 13.79 -7.21 -30.15
C THR A 80 12.78 -6.83 -31.22
N VAL A 81 11.89 -7.77 -31.56
CA VAL A 81 10.66 -7.48 -32.33
C VAL A 81 9.69 -6.77 -31.39
N ASP A 82 10.06 -5.56 -30.97
CA ASP A 82 9.24 -4.69 -30.17
C ASP A 82 8.11 -4.15 -31.04
N ILE A 83 6.88 -4.40 -30.58
CA ILE A 83 5.71 -3.67 -31.06
C ILE A 83 5.84 -2.26 -30.46
N GLU A 84 6.64 -1.39 -31.11
CA GLU A 84 6.83 0.01 -30.69
C GLU A 84 5.53 0.82 -30.74
N LEU A 85 4.53 0.32 -31.47
CA LEU A 85 3.20 0.91 -31.55
C LEU A 85 2.40 0.59 -30.27
N ALA A 86 2.25 1.59 -29.41
CA ALA A 86 1.31 1.53 -28.28
C ALA A 86 -0.11 1.14 -28.77
N PRO A 87 -0.93 0.45 -27.94
CA PRO A 87 -2.32 0.18 -28.29
C PRO A 87 -3.07 1.49 -28.57
N PRO A 88 -4.17 1.47 -29.36
CA PRO A 88 -4.98 2.67 -29.55
C PRO A 88 -5.44 3.20 -28.18
N PRO A 89 -5.33 4.53 -27.94
CA PRO A 89 -5.62 5.09 -26.62
C PRO A 89 -7.09 4.87 -26.24
N PRO A 90 -7.39 4.39 -25.02
CA PRO A 90 -8.76 4.25 -24.58
C PRO A 90 -9.40 5.62 -24.36
N LYS A 91 -10.71 5.72 -24.62
CA LYS A 91 -11.53 6.87 -24.21
C LYS A 91 -11.66 6.86 -22.68
N ALA A 92 -11.57 8.02 -22.03
CA ALA A 92 -11.85 8.15 -20.61
C ALA A 92 -13.34 7.86 -20.31
N GLU A 93 -13.56 7.02 -19.30
CA GLU A 93 -14.89 6.50 -18.96
C GLU A 93 -15.74 7.53 -18.20
N THR A 94 -17.07 7.43 -18.33
CA THR A 94 -17.97 8.17 -17.43
C THR A 94 -17.89 7.53 -16.05
N LEU A 95 -17.56 8.31 -15.02
CA LEU A 95 -17.58 7.79 -13.65
C LEU A 95 -19.02 7.84 -13.12
N PRO A 96 -19.49 6.82 -12.39
CA PRO A 96 -20.70 6.99 -11.59
C PRO A 96 -20.47 8.12 -10.58
N GLN A 97 -21.53 8.90 -10.31
CA GLN A 97 -21.51 9.86 -9.21
C GLN A 97 -21.11 9.13 -7.92
N GLU A 98 -20.15 9.66 -7.18
CA GLU A 98 -19.75 9.08 -5.90
C GLU A 98 -20.89 9.28 -4.92
N ARG A 99 -21.68 8.24 -4.70
CA ARG A 99 -22.74 8.25 -3.69
C ARG A 99 -22.08 8.56 -2.34
N PRO A 100 -22.52 9.60 -1.59
CA PRO A 100 -21.95 9.88 -0.28
C PRO A 100 -22.01 8.62 0.58
N PRO A 101 -20.99 8.36 1.42
CA PRO A 101 -20.98 7.18 2.28
C PRO A 101 -22.27 7.17 3.11
N ALA A 102 -22.89 6.00 3.27
CA ALA A 102 -24.24 5.91 3.83
C ALA A 102 -24.41 6.57 5.21
N SER A 103 -23.32 6.73 5.98
CA SER A 103 -23.28 7.50 7.22
C SER A 103 -23.42 9.01 7.03
N GLU A 104 -22.81 9.60 6.01
CA GLU A 104 -22.97 11.02 5.67
C GLU A 104 -24.35 11.26 5.07
N ALA A 105 -24.81 10.40 4.16
CA ALA A 105 -26.18 10.45 3.63
C ALA A 105 -27.23 10.35 4.74
N ALA A 106 -27.02 9.49 5.74
CA ALA A 106 -27.89 9.39 6.91
C ALA A 106 -27.78 10.62 7.83
N SER A 107 -26.60 11.23 7.97
CA SER A 107 -26.39 12.45 8.74
C SER A 107 -27.05 13.66 8.08
N GLU A 108 -26.94 13.81 6.77
CA GLU A 108 -27.61 14.85 5.98
C GLU A 108 -29.13 14.65 5.99
N ALA A 109 -29.62 13.42 5.83
CA ALA A 109 -31.04 13.11 5.95
C ALA A 109 -31.59 13.40 7.36
N ALA A 110 -30.83 13.08 8.42
CA ALA A 110 -31.20 13.41 9.80
C ALA A 110 -31.19 14.92 10.06
N ALA A 111 -30.20 15.64 9.52
CA ALA A 111 -30.14 17.10 9.63
C ALA A 111 -31.30 17.78 8.85
N ALA A 112 -31.62 17.29 7.66
CA ALA A 112 -32.75 17.76 6.86
C ALA A 112 -34.10 17.46 7.53
N ALA A 113 -34.27 16.27 8.12
CA ALA A 113 -35.46 15.93 8.90
C ALA A 113 -35.62 16.85 10.12
N LYS A 114 -34.54 17.10 10.88
CA LYS A 114 -34.57 18.02 12.02
C LYS A 114 -34.89 19.46 11.60
N ALA A 115 -34.36 19.92 10.46
CA ALA A 115 -34.68 21.24 9.91
C ALA A 115 -36.14 21.37 9.43
N GLN A 116 -36.79 20.27 9.06
CA GLN A 116 -38.23 20.24 8.75
C GLN A 116 -39.08 20.23 10.03
N GLU A 117 -38.62 19.59 11.11
CA GLU A 117 -39.30 19.53 12.40
C GLU A 117 -39.21 20.84 13.21
N GLU A 118 -38.11 21.58 13.07
CA GLU A 118 -37.95 22.95 13.61
C GLU A 118 -38.58 24.05 12.71
N GLY A 119 -39.38 23.65 11.71
CA GLY A 119 -40.14 24.53 10.83
C GLY A 119 -41.27 25.26 11.55
N VAL A 120 -40.95 26.43 12.11
CA VAL A 120 -41.90 27.35 12.79
C VAL A 120 -43.18 27.53 11.96
N PRO A 121 -44.38 27.26 12.51
CA PRO A 121 -45.62 27.52 11.79
C PRO A 121 -45.77 29.03 11.58
N LEU A 122 -45.85 29.44 10.31
CA LEU A 122 -46.16 30.81 9.89
C LEU A 122 -47.58 31.19 10.32
N LEU A 123 -47.73 31.62 11.57
CA LEU A 123 -48.89 32.39 12.00
C LEU A 123 -48.80 33.78 11.39
N ALA A 124 -49.88 34.15 10.70
CA ALA A 124 -49.98 35.41 9.99
C ALA A 124 -50.24 36.60 10.93
N ASP A 125 -50.20 37.76 10.29
CA ASP A 125 -50.73 39.05 10.73
C ASP A 125 -49.81 39.93 11.60
N ALA A 126 -49.48 41.10 11.04
CA ALA A 126 -48.65 42.13 11.63
C ALA A 126 -49.46 43.42 11.73
N GLY A 127 -50.18 43.58 12.84
CA GLY A 127 -50.74 44.86 13.25
C GLY A 127 -49.66 45.73 13.92
N PRO A 128 -49.55 47.03 13.57
CA PRO A 128 -48.64 47.94 14.25
C PRO A 128 -49.31 48.55 15.49
N ASP A 129 -48.74 48.33 16.68
CA ASP A 129 -48.66 49.30 17.79
C ASP A 129 -48.18 48.63 19.09
N ALA A 130 -47.01 49.04 19.61
CA ALA A 130 -46.73 49.18 21.05
C ALA A 130 -45.32 49.77 21.27
N ALA A 131 -45.20 50.58 22.33
CA ALA A 131 -44.00 51.34 22.71
C ALA A 131 -42.92 50.49 23.41
N PRO A 132 -41.67 50.99 23.56
CA PRO A 132 -40.62 50.30 24.31
C PRO A 132 -40.79 50.53 25.82
N ASP A 133 -40.63 49.48 26.62
CA ASP A 133 -40.45 49.62 28.07
C ASP A 133 -39.39 48.62 28.60
N ALA A 134 -38.81 48.95 29.75
CA ALA A 134 -37.52 48.46 30.20
C ALA A 134 -37.60 47.28 31.20
N GLY A 135 -36.45 46.60 31.41
CA GLY A 135 -36.27 45.69 32.53
C GLY A 135 -35.08 44.73 32.39
N PRO A 136 -33.92 45.01 33.01
CA PRO A 136 -32.89 44.01 33.25
C PRO A 136 -33.17 43.28 34.57
N ASP A 137 -33.17 41.95 34.59
CA ASP A 137 -32.78 41.12 35.75
C ASP A 137 -32.88 39.62 35.45
N ALA A 138 -31.73 38.92 35.48
CA ALA A 138 -31.62 37.49 35.79
C ALA A 138 -30.13 37.12 35.98
N ALA A 139 -29.73 36.82 37.21
CA ALA A 139 -28.38 36.37 37.53
C ALA A 139 -28.15 34.89 37.11
N PRO A 140 -26.93 34.49 36.69
CA PRO A 140 -26.58 33.08 36.53
C PRO A 140 -26.26 32.47 37.89
N ASP A 141 -27.12 31.59 38.38
CA ASP A 141 -26.89 30.84 39.62
C ASP A 141 -25.91 29.66 39.40
N ALA A 142 -25.12 29.32 40.41
CA ALA A 142 -23.98 28.41 40.29
C ALA A 142 -24.23 27.04 40.93
N GLY A 143 -23.69 25.98 40.33
CA GLY A 143 -23.76 24.63 40.90
C GLY A 143 -22.74 23.64 40.32
N PRO A 144 -21.59 23.41 40.98
CA PRO A 144 -20.61 22.41 40.56
C PRO A 144 -20.81 21.08 41.32
N ASP A 145 -21.27 20.04 40.63
CA ASP A 145 -21.50 18.72 41.22
C ASP A 145 -20.38 17.72 40.84
N ALA A 146 -19.33 17.65 41.67
CA ALA A 146 -18.17 16.77 41.49
C ALA A 146 -17.98 15.85 42.70
N ARG A 147 -18.38 14.58 42.55
CA ARG A 147 -18.16 13.53 43.58
C ARG A 147 -16.74 12.95 43.51
N PRO A 148 -16.02 12.77 44.62
CA PRO A 148 -14.67 12.20 44.62
C PRO A 148 -14.71 10.67 44.41
N ARG A 149 -13.89 10.17 43.48
CA ARG A 149 -13.62 8.72 43.35
C ARG A 149 -12.47 8.31 44.26
N LYS A 150 -12.63 7.17 44.95
CA LYS A 150 -11.60 6.56 45.82
C LYS A 150 -10.37 6.14 45.00
N LYS A 151 -9.17 6.34 45.56
CA LYS A 151 -7.96 5.61 45.18
C LYS A 151 -7.95 4.24 45.86
N PRO A 152 -7.46 3.18 45.20
CA PRO A 152 -6.85 2.02 45.84
C PRO A 152 -5.34 2.26 46.00
N ASP A 153 -4.80 1.95 47.17
CA ASP A 153 -3.35 1.88 47.38
C ASP A 153 -2.78 0.56 46.84
N ALA A 154 -1.62 0.63 46.19
CA ALA A 154 -0.75 -0.50 45.92
C ALA A 154 0.69 0.01 45.92
N GLY A 155 1.45 -0.33 46.96
CA GLY A 155 2.88 -0.03 47.04
C GLY A 155 3.70 -1.05 46.25
N PRO A 156 4.86 -0.67 45.68
CA PRO A 156 5.83 -1.63 45.19
C PRO A 156 6.72 -2.10 46.35
N ASP A 157 6.67 -3.39 46.66
CA ASP A 157 7.67 -4.02 47.53
C ASP A 157 9.04 -4.01 46.84
N ALA A 158 10.07 -3.64 47.60
CA ALA A 158 11.45 -3.81 47.20
C ALA A 158 11.90 -5.25 47.49
N SER A 159 12.66 -5.84 46.56
CA SER A 159 13.61 -6.89 46.91
C SER A 159 14.88 -6.71 46.08
N ASP A 160 15.90 -6.15 46.73
CA ASP A 160 17.28 -6.29 46.30
C ASP A 160 17.67 -7.78 46.37
N ALA A 161 18.35 -8.27 45.34
CA ALA A 161 19.20 -9.44 45.42
C ALA A 161 20.37 -9.22 44.46
N SER A 162 21.54 -9.01 45.05
CA SER A 162 22.78 -8.71 44.36
C SER A 162 23.56 -9.96 43.95
N ASP A 163 24.60 -9.70 43.15
CA ASP A 163 25.90 -10.38 43.13
C ASP A 163 26.22 -11.46 42.08
N ALA A 164 27.46 -11.27 41.61
CA ALA A 164 28.39 -12.19 40.92
C ALA A 164 28.13 -12.57 39.46
N SER A 165 29.14 -12.64 38.57
CA SER A 165 30.49 -12.00 38.52
C SER A 165 31.17 -12.41 37.20
N ASP A 166 32.04 -11.54 36.66
CA ASP A 166 33.25 -11.85 35.88
C ASP A 166 33.24 -12.89 34.74
N ALA A 167 33.39 -12.39 33.50
CA ALA A 167 34.45 -12.74 32.54
C ALA A 167 34.31 -11.82 31.30
N ALA A 168 35.19 -10.83 31.10
CA ALA A 168 36.50 -10.96 30.47
C ALA A 168 36.44 -11.30 28.96
N THR A 169 36.56 -10.23 28.16
CA THR A 169 37.54 -10.09 27.07
C THR A 169 37.50 -11.07 25.89
N ASP A 170 37.08 -10.57 24.71
CA ASP A 170 37.98 -10.57 23.54
C ASP A 170 37.49 -9.61 22.44
N ALA A 171 38.42 -8.82 21.90
CA ALA A 171 38.18 -7.91 20.78
C ALA A 171 39.45 -7.74 19.94
N SER A 172 39.54 -8.44 18.80
CA SER A 172 40.35 -8.07 17.62
C SER A 172 40.18 -9.08 16.46
N THR A 173 40.81 -8.79 15.33
CA THR A 173 40.98 -9.67 14.14
C THR A 173 39.75 -10.06 13.32
N LEU A 174 39.28 -9.12 12.47
CA LEU A 174 38.92 -9.43 11.07
C LEU A 174 39.39 -8.29 10.15
N ALA A 175 40.63 -8.38 9.70
CA ALA A 175 41.20 -7.62 8.59
C ALA A 175 42.22 -8.51 7.87
N SER A 176 42.48 -8.19 6.60
CA SER A 176 43.37 -8.90 5.66
C SER A 176 43.08 -10.39 5.45
N ASP A 177 42.38 -10.71 4.35
CA ASP A 177 42.81 -11.82 3.50
C ASP A 177 42.47 -11.53 2.02
N ALA A 178 43.41 -10.90 1.32
CA ALA A 178 43.30 -10.54 -0.09
C ALA A 178 44.68 -10.20 -0.70
N ALA A 179 45.51 -11.21 -0.98
CA ALA A 179 46.51 -11.20 -2.06
C ALA A 179 47.27 -12.53 -2.20
N ALA A 180 47.72 -12.80 -3.44
CA ALA A 180 48.85 -13.66 -3.82
C ALA A 180 48.76 -15.19 -3.63
N ALA A 181 48.46 -15.87 -4.74
CA ALA A 181 49.25 -17.01 -5.20
C ALA A 181 49.22 -17.07 -6.74
N ASP A 182 50.30 -16.62 -7.37
CA ASP A 182 50.56 -16.72 -8.82
C ASP A 182 51.76 -17.67 -9.06
N ALA A 183 51.81 -18.27 -10.24
CA ALA A 183 52.93 -18.97 -10.89
C ALA A 183 53.66 -20.12 -10.15
N ARG A 184 53.38 -21.37 -10.57
CA ARG A 184 54.32 -22.41 -11.11
C ARG A 184 53.47 -23.36 -11.99
N ASP A 185 53.67 -23.55 -13.30
CA ASP A 185 54.83 -23.87 -14.15
C ASP A 185 55.26 -25.35 -14.14
N GLY A 186 55.35 -25.93 -15.35
CA GLY A 186 56.22 -27.07 -15.71
C GLY A 186 55.72 -28.51 -15.52
N GLY A 187 55.24 -29.17 -16.60
CA GLY A 187 55.08 -30.63 -16.64
C GLY A 187 54.49 -31.20 -17.94
N VAL A 188 55.32 -31.77 -18.82
CA VAL A 188 54.94 -32.32 -20.14
C VAL A 188 55.08 -33.85 -20.19
N VAL A 189 54.02 -34.55 -20.62
CA VAL A 189 53.95 -35.86 -21.32
C VAL A 189 52.48 -36.01 -21.77
N ASP A 190 52.09 -36.08 -23.04
CA ASP A 190 52.45 -36.92 -24.20
C ASP A 190 51.77 -38.32 -24.24
N GLY A 191 51.19 -38.65 -25.41
CA GLY A 191 50.66 -39.97 -25.81
C GLY A 191 49.27 -40.39 -25.31
N GLY A 192 48.32 -40.69 -26.23
CA GLY A 192 47.06 -41.35 -25.83
C GLY A 192 45.90 -41.33 -26.84
N ASP A 193 46.09 -41.88 -28.05
CA ASP A 193 45.01 -42.02 -29.05
C ASP A 193 43.94 -43.06 -28.62
N GLY A 194 42.67 -42.89 -29.01
CA GLY A 194 41.68 -43.96 -28.80
C GLY A 194 40.20 -43.60 -28.94
N SER A 195 39.70 -43.35 -30.15
CA SER A 195 38.31 -43.71 -30.48
C SER A 195 38.19 -45.24 -30.55
N PRO A 196 37.01 -45.81 -30.26
CA PRO A 196 36.20 -46.25 -31.40
C PRO A 196 34.70 -46.00 -31.25
N ALA A 197 34.03 -45.92 -32.39
CA ALA A 197 32.61 -46.23 -32.52
C ALA A 197 32.44 -47.74 -32.79
N ASP A 198 31.36 -48.37 -32.31
CA ASP A 198 30.27 -48.87 -33.18
C ASP A 198 29.38 -49.96 -32.52
N ALA A 199 28.12 -49.94 -32.98
CA ALA A 199 27.21 -51.08 -33.21
C ALA A 199 26.72 -52.02 -32.07
N ALA A 200 25.46 -51.75 -31.67
CA ALA A 200 24.28 -52.59 -32.01
C ALA A 200 23.77 -53.77 -31.14
N SER A 201 22.43 -53.78 -31.01
CA SER A 201 21.48 -54.92 -30.91
C SER A 201 21.29 -55.64 -29.55
N GLY A 202 20.05 -56.05 -29.26
CA GLY A 202 19.81 -57.13 -28.27
C GLY A 202 18.50 -57.21 -27.45
N ALA A 203 17.33 -57.24 -28.10
CA ALA A 203 16.12 -58.00 -27.71
C ALA A 203 15.38 -57.80 -26.34
N ASP A 204 14.05 -57.71 -26.44
CA ASP A 204 13.07 -58.08 -25.40
C ASP A 204 13.12 -59.58 -25.03
N PRO A 205 12.43 -59.97 -23.94
CA PRO A 205 11.45 -61.05 -24.14
C PRO A 205 10.06 -60.75 -23.56
N ASP A 206 9.05 -61.11 -24.36
CA ASP A 206 7.63 -61.05 -24.04
C ASP A 206 7.08 -62.45 -23.70
N ALA A 207 6.15 -62.54 -22.73
CA ALA A 207 5.18 -63.63 -22.46
C ALA A 207 4.75 -63.62 -20.97
N GLY A 208 3.48 -63.72 -20.59
CA GLY A 208 2.24 -63.80 -21.38
C GLY A 208 1.22 -64.74 -20.72
N ALA A 209 0.00 -64.27 -20.44
CA ALA A 209 -1.15 -65.11 -20.09
C ALA A 209 -2.47 -64.36 -20.32
N ALA A 210 -3.37 -64.94 -21.13
CA ALA A 210 -4.68 -64.38 -21.45
C ALA A 210 -5.82 -65.20 -20.84
N VAL A 211 -6.92 -64.54 -20.44
CA VAL A 211 -8.24 -65.16 -20.22
C VAL A 211 -9.32 -64.22 -20.78
N ALA A 212 -10.44 -64.79 -21.22
CA ALA A 212 -11.29 -64.24 -22.27
C ALA A 212 -12.60 -63.54 -21.82
N GLN A 213 -13.18 -62.81 -22.79
CA GLN A 213 -14.61 -62.64 -23.12
C GLN A 213 -15.69 -62.86 -22.04
N GLY A 214 -16.64 -61.92 -21.94
CA GLY A 214 -17.91 -62.19 -21.26
C GLY A 214 -18.87 -61.00 -21.11
N SER A 215 -19.42 -60.47 -22.22
CA SER A 215 -20.64 -59.65 -22.12
C SER A 215 -21.86 -60.53 -21.80
N PRO A 216 -22.80 -60.04 -20.98
CA PRO A 216 -24.20 -60.34 -21.27
C PRO A 216 -25.07 -59.07 -21.28
N ALA A 217 -26.01 -59.04 -22.22
CA ALA A 217 -27.13 -58.11 -22.21
C ALA A 217 -28.10 -58.40 -21.06
N ARG A 218 -28.89 -57.40 -20.67
CA ARG A 218 -30.17 -57.62 -19.99
C ARG A 218 -31.18 -56.54 -20.34
N ASP A 219 -32.20 -56.95 -21.10
CA ASP A 219 -33.43 -56.20 -21.31
C ASP A 219 -34.38 -56.29 -20.11
N GLY A 220 -35.29 -55.33 -19.99
CA GLY A 220 -36.72 -55.61 -19.73
C GLY A 220 -37.30 -55.31 -18.34
N GLY A 221 -38.36 -54.48 -18.32
CA GLY A 221 -39.32 -54.31 -17.22
C GLY A 221 -39.04 -53.11 -16.29
N ALA A 222 -39.66 -51.92 -16.35
CA ALA A 222 -41.00 -51.44 -16.72
C ALA A 222 -42.05 -51.39 -15.57
N VAL A 223 -42.90 -50.34 -15.64
CA VAL A 223 -44.09 -50.01 -14.81
C VAL A 223 -43.84 -49.25 -13.49
N GLY A 224 -44.52 -48.10 -13.33
CA GLY A 224 -44.52 -47.24 -12.14
C GLY A 224 -44.89 -45.78 -12.47
N ASP A 225 -46.18 -45.47 -12.50
CA ASP A 225 -46.74 -44.25 -13.11
C ASP A 225 -46.59 -42.94 -12.30
N GLY A 226 -46.56 -41.82 -13.03
CA GLY A 226 -47.49 -40.70 -12.76
C GLY A 226 -46.97 -39.42 -12.08
N ALA A 227 -46.61 -38.40 -12.87
CA ALA A 227 -47.09 -37.01 -12.69
C ALA A 227 -46.76 -36.11 -13.90
N ALA A 228 -47.76 -35.35 -14.36
CA ALA A 228 -47.70 -34.34 -15.43
C ALA A 228 -46.80 -33.13 -15.05
N LEU A 229 -45.85 -32.70 -15.90
CA LEU A 229 -45.99 -31.73 -17.02
C LEU A 229 -46.38 -30.29 -16.64
N ALA A 230 -45.39 -29.39 -16.76
CA ALA A 230 -45.54 -28.11 -17.48
C ALA A 230 -44.17 -27.73 -18.09
N ALA A 231 -44.15 -27.40 -19.38
CA ALA A 231 -42.95 -26.96 -20.13
C ALA A 231 -42.70 -25.44 -19.87
N THR A 232 -41.62 -24.78 -20.32
CA THR A 232 -41.18 -24.66 -21.73
C THR A 232 -39.70 -24.32 -21.93
N ASP A 233 -39.19 -24.79 -23.07
CA ASP A 233 -38.15 -24.24 -23.95
C ASP A 233 -36.69 -24.12 -23.46
N GLY A 234 -35.84 -24.98 -24.03
CA GLY A 234 -34.39 -24.88 -24.01
C GLY A 234 -33.83 -24.17 -25.25
N GLY A 235 -32.78 -23.39 -25.04
CA GLY A 235 -31.86 -22.92 -26.10
C GLY A 235 -30.60 -23.76 -26.10
N ALA A 236 -30.14 -24.18 -27.27
CA ALA A 236 -29.02 -25.12 -27.41
C ALA A 236 -27.67 -24.53 -26.94
N ILE A 237 -26.86 -25.34 -26.26
CA ILE A 237 -25.46 -25.04 -25.97
C ILE A 237 -24.65 -25.29 -27.25
N GLY A 238 -24.33 -24.21 -27.96
CA GLY A 238 -23.35 -24.23 -29.05
C GLY A 238 -21.94 -24.12 -28.48
N ASP A 239 -21.20 -25.23 -28.50
CA ASP A 239 -19.78 -25.23 -28.12
C ASP A 239 -18.95 -24.59 -29.25
N GLY A 240 -18.38 -23.42 -28.98
CA GLY A 240 -17.79 -22.56 -30.00
C GLY A 240 -17.27 -21.25 -29.42
N GLY A 241 -16.05 -21.28 -28.91
CA GLY A 241 -15.37 -20.13 -28.30
C GLY A 241 -15.06 -19.00 -29.29
N ALA A 242 -16.07 -18.24 -29.69
CA ALA A 242 -15.89 -16.99 -30.44
C ALA A 242 -15.26 -15.93 -29.54
N VAL A 243 -14.04 -15.50 -29.88
CA VAL A 243 -13.43 -14.31 -29.28
C VAL A 243 -14.27 -13.11 -29.69
N VAL A 244 -15.05 -12.55 -28.76
CA VAL A 244 -15.85 -11.36 -29.03
C VAL A 244 -14.91 -10.21 -29.36
N ALA A 245 -14.83 -9.86 -30.64
CA ALA A 245 -14.16 -8.65 -31.07
C ALA A 245 -14.93 -7.46 -30.48
N PHE A 246 -14.26 -6.67 -29.65
CA PHE A 246 -14.80 -5.41 -29.15
C PHE A 246 -15.02 -4.47 -30.34
N ASP A 247 -16.28 -4.16 -30.64
CA ASP A 247 -16.65 -3.04 -31.51
C ASP A 247 -16.49 -1.73 -30.70
N PRO A 248 -15.55 -0.84 -31.05
CA PRO A 248 -15.29 0.39 -30.30
C PRO A 248 -16.25 1.55 -30.63
N GLU A 249 -17.22 1.36 -31.54
CA GLU A 249 -18.12 2.42 -32.02
C GLU A 249 -19.61 2.20 -31.72
N ALA A 250 -20.02 1.01 -31.24
CA ALA A 250 -21.39 0.77 -30.79
C ALA A 250 -21.81 1.72 -29.65
N GLY A 251 -22.99 2.33 -29.79
CA GLY A 251 -23.45 3.44 -28.94
C GLY A 251 -23.49 3.15 -27.44
N LEU A 252 -22.89 4.06 -26.65
CA LEU A 252 -22.71 3.94 -25.20
C LEU A 252 -24.04 4.13 -24.44
N GLY A 253 -24.81 3.05 -24.29
CA GLY A 253 -25.55 2.81 -23.05
C GLY A 253 -24.59 2.62 -21.87
N ASP A 254 -25.11 2.53 -20.64
CA ASP A 254 -24.35 2.50 -19.37
C ASP A 254 -23.36 1.31 -19.28
N THR A 255 -22.23 1.44 -19.97
CA THR A 255 -21.13 0.48 -19.95
C THR A 255 -20.48 0.52 -18.56
N PRO A 256 -20.38 -0.61 -17.85
CA PRO A 256 -19.76 -0.64 -16.53
C PRO A 256 -18.35 -0.06 -16.60
N THR A 257 -18.02 0.87 -15.70
CA THR A 257 -16.64 1.36 -15.56
C THR A 257 -15.70 0.18 -15.35
N SER A 258 -14.57 0.19 -16.04
CA SER A 258 -13.58 -0.87 -15.96
C SER A 258 -13.05 -1.04 -14.52
N ALA A 259 -12.73 -2.28 -14.19
CA ALA A 259 -12.12 -2.66 -12.92
C ALA A 259 -10.89 -1.76 -12.63
N GLY A 260 -10.81 -1.22 -11.42
CA GLY A 260 -9.77 -0.27 -11.02
C GLY A 260 -10.04 1.20 -11.36
N THR A 261 -10.74 1.53 -12.45
CA THR A 261 -10.98 2.94 -12.85
C THR A 261 -11.85 3.68 -11.84
N ALA A 262 -12.88 3.03 -11.31
CA ALA A 262 -13.73 3.58 -10.25
C ALA A 262 -13.24 3.28 -8.81
N SER A 263 -12.26 2.37 -8.65
CA SER A 263 -11.88 1.82 -7.34
C SER A 263 -11.28 2.85 -6.39
N ASN A 264 -11.63 2.73 -5.11
CA ASN A 264 -11.04 3.47 -4.00
C ASN A 264 -10.41 2.47 -3.02
N LEU A 265 -9.16 2.08 -3.28
CA LEU A 265 -8.47 1.07 -2.46
C LEU A 265 -8.27 1.52 -1.01
N LEU A 266 -8.25 2.83 -0.72
CA LEU A 266 -8.13 3.32 0.66
C LEU A 266 -9.34 2.95 1.52
N SER A 267 -10.51 2.71 0.91
CA SER A 267 -11.69 2.26 1.64
C SER A 267 -11.55 0.85 2.22
N TYR A 268 -10.60 0.04 1.72
CA TYR A 268 -10.36 -1.35 2.12
C TYR A 268 -9.48 -1.50 3.37
N PHE A 269 -8.88 -0.41 3.86
CA PHE A 269 -7.91 -0.40 4.95
C PHE A 269 -8.40 0.45 6.13
N PRO A 270 -7.68 0.45 7.29
CA PRO A 270 -7.96 1.35 8.39
C PRO A 270 -8.02 2.82 7.96
N LYS A 271 -8.82 3.64 8.66
CA LYS A 271 -8.95 5.07 8.36
C LYS A 271 -7.60 5.78 8.56
N GLY A 272 -7.32 6.77 7.72
CA GLY A 272 -6.08 7.57 7.78
C GLY A 272 -4.93 7.03 6.93
N HIS A 273 -5.11 5.89 6.25
CA HIS A 273 -4.17 5.44 5.22
C HIS A 273 -4.09 6.47 4.07
N LEU A 274 -2.88 6.72 3.57
CA LEU A 274 -2.58 7.76 2.56
C LEU A 274 -2.20 7.19 1.19
N VAL A 275 -1.63 5.98 1.18
CA VAL A 275 -1.32 5.22 -0.03
C VAL A 275 -1.84 3.79 0.12
N THR A 276 -2.41 3.26 -0.95
CA THR A 276 -2.63 1.81 -1.14
C THR A 276 -2.22 1.43 -2.55
N ALA A 277 -1.38 0.41 -2.69
CA ALA A 277 -1.04 -0.23 -3.95
C ALA A 277 -1.49 -1.69 -3.93
N LEU A 278 -2.24 -2.14 -4.93
CA LEU A 278 -2.61 -3.52 -5.20
C LEU A 278 -1.86 -4.00 -6.44
N ILE A 279 -1.21 -5.15 -6.33
CA ILE A 279 -0.41 -5.80 -7.38
C ILE A 279 -1.00 -7.19 -7.61
N ARG A 280 -1.28 -7.53 -8.86
CA ARG A 280 -1.85 -8.80 -9.31
C ARG A 280 -0.77 -9.61 -10.02
N PHE A 281 -0.04 -10.37 -9.23
CA PHE A 281 1.07 -11.21 -9.66
C PHE A 281 0.62 -12.36 -10.56
N ASP A 282 -0.60 -12.88 -10.38
CA ASP A 282 -1.24 -13.84 -11.29
C ASP A 282 -1.27 -13.34 -12.74
N ARG A 283 -1.45 -12.02 -12.94
CA ARG A 283 -1.45 -11.34 -14.25
C ARG A 283 -0.05 -11.04 -14.80
N LEU A 284 0.97 -11.05 -13.95
CA LEU A 284 2.37 -10.80 -14.31
C LEU A 284 3.17 -12.09 -14.51
N ARG A 285 2.69 -13.22 -13.98
CA ARG A 285 3.30 -14.54 -14.03
C ARG A 285 3.51 -15.01 -15.47
N GLY A 286 4.70 -15.51 -15.77
CA GLY A 286 5.09 -15.91 -17.13
C GLY A 286 5.31 -14.74 -18.11
N THR A 287 5.04 -13.49 -17.71
CA THR A 287 5.33 -12.31 -18.54
C THR A 287 6.73 -11.76 -18.23
N ARG A 288 7.31 -11.00 -19.17
CA ARG A 288 8.59 -10.30 -18.96
C ARG A 288 8.58 -9.33 -17.76
N TRP A 289 7.39 -8.87 -17.36
CA TRP A 289 7.21 -7.89 -16.28
C TRP A 289 7.35 -8.50 -14.88
N ALA A 290 7.33 -9.83 -14.75
CA ALA A 290 7.48 -10.52 -13.46
C ALA A 290 8.75 -10.06 -12.71
N LYS A 291 9.90 -10.07 -13.41
CA LYS A 291 11.20 -9.70 -12.83
C LYS A 291 11.25 -8.22 -12.42
N ASP A 292 10.68 -7.33 -13.22
CA ASP A 292 10.72 -5.90 -12.92
C ASP A 292 9.74 -5.51 -11.81
N ALA A 293 8.59 -6.18 -11.69
CA ALA A 293 7.68 -6.01 -10.55
C ALA A 293 8.32 -6.46 -9.22
N GLU A 294 9.13 -7.51 -9.24
CA GLU A 294 9.91 -7.93 -8.07
C GLU A 294 11.04 -6.92 -7.74
N ARG A 295 11.76 -6.43 -8.76
CA ARG A 295 12.75 -5.35 -8.59
C ARG A 295 12.16 -4.06 -8.06
N LEU A 296 10.91 -3.73 -8.41
CA LEU A 296 10.18 -2.57 -7.89
C LEU A 296 9.92 -2.68 -6.38
N LEU A 297 9.72 -3.89 -5.86
CA LEU A 297 9.43 -4.15 -4.44
C LEU A 297 10.70 -4.36 -3.59
N ALA A 298 11.79 -4.84 -4.18
CA ALA A 298 13.06 -5.12 -3.48
C ALA A 298 13.67 -3.95 -2.65
N PRO A 299 13.45 -2.66 -2.97
CA PRO A 299 13.86 -1.54 -2.13
C PRO A 299 13.09 -1.44 -0.80
N MET A 300 11.86 -1.95 -0.75
CA MET A 300 10.96 -1.73 0.39
C MET A 300 11.45 -2.47 1.65
N PRO A 301 11.45 -1.84 2.84
CA PRO A 301 11.86 -2.49 4.09
C PRO A 301 11.00 -3.72 4.43
N ASP A 302 9.72 -3.68 4.09
CA ASP A 302 8.79 -4.81 4.27
C ASP A 302 9.16 -6.01 3.40
N TYR A 303 9.55 -5.79 2.14
CA TYR A 303 10.03 -6.88 1.27
C TYR A 303 11.22 -7.59 1.92
N ARG A 304 12.20 -6.80 2.38
CA ARG A 304 13.45 -7.32 2.99
C ARG A 304 13.21 -8.04 4.32
N SER A 305 12.31 -7.52 5.17
CA SER A 305 12.04 -8.07 6.51
C SER A 305 11.07 -9.26 6.54
N LEU A 306 10.35 -9.53 5.45
CA LEU A 306 9.40 -10.65 5.33
C LEU A 306 9.90 -11.75 4.40
N PHE A 307 10.53 -11.37 3.29
CA PHE A 307 10.89 -12.29 2.21
C PHE A 307 12.39 -12.44 2.01
N GLY A 308 13.21 -11.70 2.76
CA GLY A 308 14.66 -11.82 2.73
C GLY A 308 15.33 -11.11 1.55
N VAL A 309 16.38 -11.71 1.00
CA VAL A 309 17.28 -11.09 0.03
C VAL A 309 17.03 -11.56 -1.40
N ARG A 310 16.75 -10.58 -2.28
CA ARG A 310 16.83 -10.56 -3.75
C ARG A 310 16.05 -11.59 -4.59
N ASP A 311 15.66 -12.74 -4.05
CA ASP A 311 14.94 -13.79 -4.81
C ASP A 311 13.74 -14.34 -4.00
N ALA A 312 12.85 -13.42 -3.59
CA ALA A 312 11.60 -13.79 -2.95
C ALA A 312 10.65 -14.54 -3.90
N ARG A 313 10.82 -14.39 -5.22
CA ARG A 313 10.00 -14.99 -6.28
C ARG A 313 8.51 -14.71 -6.03
N LEU A 314 8.19 -13.47 -5.67
CA LEU A 314 6.85 -13.07 -5.22
C LEU A 314 5.78 -13.38 -6.27
N VAL A 315 6.13 -13.24 -7.55
CA VAL A 315 5.23 -13.48 -8.68
C VAL A 315 4.78 -14.94 -8.78
N GLU A 316 5.58 -15.87 -8.29
CA GLU A 316 5.28 -17.30 -8.29
C GLU A 316 4.53 -17.72 -7.02
N ARG A 317 4.84 -17.09 -5.88
CA ARG A 317 4.30 -17.45 -4.55
C ARG A 317 2.96 -16.81 -4.25
N PHE A 318 2.71 -15.60 -4.74
CA PHE A 318 1.51 -14.83 -4.47
C PHE A 318 0.72 -14.56 -5.75
N ASP A 319 -0.60 -14.49 -5.63
CA ASP A 319 -1.49 -14.06 -6.72
C ASP A 319 -1.80 -12.56 -6.58
N THR A 320 -2.04 -12.09 -5.36
CA THR A 320 -2.33 -10.69 -5.04
C THR A 320 -1.46 -10.23 -3.88
N LEU A 321 -0.89 -9.04 -3.98
CA LEU A 321 -0.26 -8.32 -2.87
C LEU A 321 -0.83 -6.90 -2.81
N VAL A 322 -1.29 -6.50 -1.63
CA VAL A 322 -1.80 -5.16 -1.36
C VAL A 322 -0.98 -4.56 -0.22
N ILE A 323 -0.47 -3.36 -0.46
CA ILE A 323 0.39 -2.60 0.45
C ILE A 323 -0.35 -1.30 0.78
N SER A 324 -0.60 -1.00 2.04
CA SER A 324 -1.31 0.22 2.43
C SER A 324 -0.67 0.86 3.65
N SER A 325 -0.45 2.18 3.63
CA SER A 325 0.23 2.88 4.72
C SER A 325 -0.36 4.26 5.03
N PRO A 326 -0.55 4.63 6.31
CA PRO A 326 -0.84 5.98 6.76
C PRO A 326 0.42 6.85 6.84
N ARG A 327 1.61 6.24 6.87
CA ARG A 327 2.90 6.92 6.95
C ARG A 327 3.88 6.23 5.99
N PRO A 328 3.88 6.55 4.68
CA PRO A 328 4.61 5.77 3.67
C PRO A 328 6.14 5.65 3.85
N ARG A 329 6.75 6.52 4.68
CA ARG A 329 8.15 6.43 5.10
C ARG A 329 8.41 5.52 6.30
N ASP A 330 7.38 5.21 7.09
CA ASP A 330 7.48 4.32 8.23
C ASP A 330 6.97 2.92 7.84
N PRO A 331 7.86 1.96 7.56
CA PRO A 331 7.45 0.59 7.24
C PRO A 331 6.66 -0.04 8.39
N THR A 332 6.94 0.30 9.66
CA THR A 332 6.24 -0.29 10.81
C THR A 332 4.76 0.14 10.91
N ALA A 333 4.38 1.22 10.22
CA ALA A 333 3.01 1.67 10.05
C ALA A 333 2.27 0.99 8.87
N THR A 334 2.95 0.19 8.06
CA THR A 334 2.40 -0.34 6.81
C THR A 334 1.62 -1.63 7.06
N THR A 335 0.40 -1.69 6.54
CA THR A 335 -0.45 -2.89 6.53
C THR A 335 -0.33 -3.57 5.18
N LEU A 336 -0.02 -4.87 5.20
CA LEU A 336 0.02 -5.71 4.00
C LEU A 336 -1.14 -6.70 4.01
N ALA A 337 -1.70 -6.98 2.85
CA ALA A 337 -2.62 -8.09 2.61
C ALA A 337 -2.12 -8.87 1.40
N ALA A 338 -1.92 -10.18 1.54
CA ALA A 338 -1.43 -11.03 0.47
C ALA A 338 -2.31 -12.28 0.31
N ARG A 339 -2.56 -12.64 -0.96
CA ARG A 339 -3.21 -13.89 -1.35
C ARG A 339 -2.21 -14.80 -2.04
N SER A 340 -2.23 -16.07 -1.66
CA SER A 340 -1.36 -17.12 -2.18
C SER A 340 -2.16 -18.36 -2.58
N ALA A 341 -1.71 -19.05 -3.62
CA ALA A 341 -2.19 -20.38 -4.01
C ALA A 341 -1.53 -21.52 -3.19
N MET A 342 -0.39 -21.26 -2.54
CA MET A 342 0.24 -22.22 -1.62
C MET A 342 -0.65 -22.47 -0.40
N SER A 343 -0.59 -23.69 0.16
CA SER A 343 -1.22 -24.00 1.43
C SER A 343 -0.61 -23.18 2.58
N ARG A 344 -1.37 -22.98 3.66
CA ARG A 344 -0.87 -22.26 4.85
C ARG A 344 0.42 -22.86 5.39
N ARG A 345 0.53 -24.19 5.42
CA ARG A 345 1.75 -24.91 5.86
C ARG A 345 2.97 -24.56 5.01
N GLU A 346 2.82 -24.53 3.68
CA GLU A 346 3.90 -24.16 2.76
C GLU A 346 4.31 -22.70 2.92
N LEU A 347 3.35 -21.78 3.07
CA LEU A 347 3.68 -20.37 3.28
C LEU A 347 4.33 -20.12 4.65
N ARG A 348 3.90 -20.82 5.71
CA ARG A 348 4.57 -20.79 7.02
C ARG A 348 6.02 -21.26 6.90
N ALA A 349 6.25 -22.39 6.23
CA ALA A 349 7.60 -22.90 5.98
C ALA A 349 8.45 -21.91 5.16
N TYR A 350 7.87 -21.27 4.14
CA TYR A 350 8.55 -20.23 3.36
C TYR A 350 8.99 -19.04 4.23
N PHE A 351 8.11 -18.49 5.08
CA PHE A 351 8.50 -17.39 5.96
C PHE A 351 9.62 -17.81 6.94
N SER A 352 9.56 -19.02 7.49
CA SER A 352 10.59 -19.54 8.39
C SER A 352 11.97 -19.73 7.72
N GLN A 353 12.02 -20.01 6.41
CA GLN A 353 13.29 -20.11 5.67
C GLN A 353 14.01 -18.76 5.52
N GLN A 354 13.30 -17.64 5.62
CA GLN A 354 13.84 -16.31 5.31
C GLN A 354 14.49 -15.61 6.50
N GLY A 355 15.06 -16.34 7.46
CA GLY A 355 15.79 -15.76 8.60
C GLY A 355 14.96 -14.86 9.52
N THR A 356 13.63 -14.89 9.35
CA THR A 356 12.64 -14.27 10.22
C THR A 356 11.94 -15.42 10.93
N SER A 357 12.12 -15.51 12.25
CA SER A 357 11.36 -16.49 13.02
C SER A 357 9.92 -16.00 13.14
N ILE A 358 8.96 -16.91 13.02
CA ILE A 358 7.55 -16.60 13.22
C ILE A 358 6.94 -17.69 14.10
N ASP A 359 6.56 -17.31 15.31
CA ASP A 359 5.95 -18.18 16.31
C ASP A 359 4.43 -18.22 16.05
N TRP A 360 3.95 -19.35 15.53
CA TRP A 360 2.56 -19.50 15.08
C TRP A 360 1.65 -20.11 16.15
N SER A 361 0.48 -19.51 16.37
CA SER A 361 -0.52 -19.92 17.35
C SER A 361 -1.96 -19.82 16.80
N PRO A 362 -2.90 -20.66 17.28
CA PRO A 362 -4.31 -20.57 16.94
C PRO A 362 -5.02 -19.46 17.74
N VAL A 363 -5.77 -18.61 17.03
CA VAL A 363 -6.52 -17.47 17.60
C VAL A 363 -7.92 -17.37 17.01
N LYS A 364 -8.80 -16.56 17.61
CA LYS A 364 -10.17 -16.35 17.13
C LYS A 364 -10.25 -15.81 15.70
N GLY A 365 -9.20 -15.12 15.25
CA GLY A 365 -9.02 -14.64 13.88
C GLY A 365 -8.32 -15.61 12.92
N GLY A 366 -8.14 -16.89 13.26
CA GLY A 366 -7.44 -17.87 12.43
C GLY A 366 -6.05 -18.21 12.99
N ALA A 367 -5.02 -18.22 12.16
CA ALA A 367 -3.63 -18.43 12.61
C ALA A 367 -2.92 -17.08 12.81
N LEU A 368 -2.28 -16.89 13.98
CA LEU A 368 -1.47 -15.72 14.30
C LEU A 368 0.01 -16.10 14.34
N GLY A 369 0.84 -15.38 13.60
CA GLY A 369 2.29 -15.46 13.63
C GLY A 369 2.90 -14.23 14.31
N LEU A 370 3.59 -14.43 15.43
CA LEU A 370 4.39 -13.39 16.08
C LEU A 370 5.80 -13.40 15.46
N ARG A 371 6.24 -12.26 14.92
CA ARG A 371 7.56 -12.14 14.27
C ARG A 371 8.65 -11.91 15.32
N SER A 372 9.80 -12.56 15.13
CA SER A 372 11.00 -12.41 15.95
C SER A 372 12.28 -12.62 15.11
N GLY A 373 13.42 -12.17 15.64
CA GLY A 373 14.75 -12.38 15.04
C GLY A 373 15.33 -11.18 14.27
N ALA A 374 16.57 -11.33 13.81
CA ALA A 374 17.43 -10.22 13.35
C ALA A 374 16.97 -9.47 12.09
N ARG A 375 15.95 -9.98 11.37
CA ARG A 375 15.34 -9.31 10.20
C ARG A 375 14.08 -8.52 10.53
N GLN A 376 13.57 -8.60 11.76
CA GLN A 376 12.48 -7.73 12.22
C GLN A 376 12.99 -6.29 12.31
N LEU A 377 12.19 -5.34 11.80
CA LEU A 377 12.53 -3.92 11.86
C LEU A 377 12.43 -3.44 13.33
N ILE A 378 13.32 -2.53 13.74
CA ILE A 378 13.35 -2.03 15.12
C ILE A 378 12.01 -1.34 15.43
N GLY A 379 11.35 -1.77 16.52
CA GLY A 379 10.02 -1.28 16.92
C GLY A 379 8.83 -1.86 16.13
N ASP A 380 9.05 -2.79 15.21
CA ASP A 380 7.98 -3.39 14.40
C ASP A 380 7.16 -4.41 15.18
N SER A 381 6.10 -3.92 15.83
CA SER A 381 5.13 -4.73 16.56
C SER A 381 4.05 -5.37 15.69
N ARG A 382 4.17 -5.33 14.35
CA ARG A 382 3.15 -5.91 13.45
C ARG A 382 3.18 -7.44 13.50
N VAL A 383 2.00 -8.03 13.47
CA VAL A 383 1.79 -9.48 13.54
C VAL A 383 1.21 -10.01 12.24
N VAL A 384 1.48 -11.27 11.93
CA VAL A 384 0.94 -11.94 10.73
C VAL A 384 -0.36 -12.66 11.10
N LEU A 385 -1.48 -12.33 10.46
CA LEU A 385 -2.77 -13.02 10.65
C LEU A 385 -3.19 -13.75 9.38
N SER A 386 -3.60 -15.01 9.49
CA SER A 386 -4.20 -15.79 8.40
C SER A 386 -5.63 -16.22 8.77
N PRO A 387 -6.66 -15.41 8.41
CA PRO A 387 -8.06 -15.70 8.74
C PRO A 387 -8.69 -16.79 7.87
N SER A 388 -8.11 -17.06 6.69
CA SER A 388 -8.48 -18.15 5.79
C SER A 388 -7.22 -18.74 5.14
N PRO A 389 -7.26 -19.97 4.58
CA PRO A 389 -6.04 -20.68 4.18
C PRO A 389 -5.18 -19.97 3.12
N SER A 390 -5.78 -19.16 2.25
CA SER A 390 -5.12 -18.47 1.13
C SER A 390 -4.76 -17.01 1.41
N TRP A 391 -5.21 -16.42 2.53
CA TRP A 391 -5.02 -15.00 2.84
C TRP A 391 -4.16 -14.79 4.09
N PHE A 392 -3.29 -13.79 4.00
CA PHE A 392 -2.32 -13.41 5.04
C PHE A 392 -2.24 -11.90 5.13
N PHE A 393 -2.18 -11.38 6.35
CA PHE A 393 -2.17 -9.96 6.65
C PHE A 393 -1.03 -9.65 7.60
N LEU A 394 -0.19 -8.67 7.29
CA LEU A 394 0.74 -8.08 8.25
C LEU A 394 0.15 -6.76 8.71
N ALA A 395 -0.21 -6.63 9.97
CA ALA A 395 -0.90 -5.46 10.49
C ALA A 395 -0.49 -5.13 11.94
N PRO A 396 -0.62 -3.86 12.37
CA PRO A 396 -0.57 -3.50 13.78
C PRO A 396 -1.64 -4.28 14.58
N PRO A 397 -1.32 -4.80 15.78
CA PRO A 397 -2.29 -5.52 16.62
C PRO A 397 -3.56 -4.72 16.93
N ALA A 398 -3.45 -3.38 16.99
CA ALA A 398 -4.58 -2.49 17.21
C ALA A 398 -5.65 -2.57 16.11
N ASP A 399 -5.26 -2.78 14.84
CA ASP A 399 -6.19 -2.87 13.70
C ASP A 399 -6.89 -4.24 13.59
N LEU A 400 -6.37 -5.25 14.30
CA LEU A 400 -6.92 -6.60 14.36
C LEU A 400 -7.92 -6.80 15.50
N ALA A 401 -7.96 -5.90 16.48
CA ALA A 401 -8.86 -5.96 17.64
C ALA A 401 -8.83 -7.35 18.33
N GLY A 402 -9.98 -7.84 18.81
CA GLY A 402 -10.09 -9.12 19.52
C GLY A 402 -9.82 -10.39 18.69
N LEU A 403 -9.37 -10.28 17.45
CA LEU A 403 -8.99 -11.43 16.60
C LEU A 403 -7.73 -12.16 17.11
N THR A 404 -6.86 -11.48 17.85
CA THR A 404 -5.62 -12.05 18.42
C THR A 404 -5.84 -12.87 19.70
N ALA A 405 -7.07 -12.90 20.22
CA ALA A 405 -7.39 -13.71 21.41
C ALA A 405 -7.22 -15.22 21.10
N PRO A 406 -6.62 -16.02 22.01
CA PRO A 406 -6.41 -17.44 21.80
C PRO A 406 -7.68 -18.23 21.44
N ALA A 407 -7.52 -19.28 20.64
CA ALA A 407 -8.56 -20.25 20.31
C ALA A 407 -7.98 -21.67 20.29
N ALA A 408 -8.85 -22.68 20.45
CA ALA A 408 -8.47 -24.07 20.22
C ALA A 408 -8.50 -24.38 18.72
N GLY A 409 -7.56 -25.20 18.26
CA GLY A 409 -7.47 -25.67 16.86
C GLY A 409 -6.03 -25.88 16.41
N GLU A 410 -5.88 -26.50 15.24
CA GLU A 410 -4.58 -26.66 14.58
C GLU A 410 -4.30 -25.43 13.70
N VAL A 411 -3.07 -24.91 13.76
CA VAL A 411 -2.64 -23.70 13.05
C VAL A 411 -2.87 -23.78 11.53
N ASP A 412 -2.67 -24.95 10.92
CA ASP A 412 -2.77 -25.11 9.46
C ASP A 412 -4.22 -25.21 8.95
N THR A 413 -5.19 -25.54 9.80
CA THR A 413 -6.60 -25.76 9.43
C THR A 413 -7.58 -24.75 10.04
N ILE A 414 -7.20 -24.04 11.10
CA ILE A 414 -8.07 -23.05 11.77
C ILE A 414 -8.51 -21.92 10.83
N VAL A 415 -9.79 -21.54 10.90
CA VAL A 415 -10.37 -20.37 10.21
C VAL A 415 -10.86 -19.36 11.23
N ALA A 416 -11.01 -18.10 10.82
CA ALA A 416 -11.55 -17.07 11.70
C ALA A 416 -12.98 -17.44 12.16
N THR A 417 -13.17 -17.48 13.48
CA THR A 417 -14.46 -17.74 14.15
C THR A 417 -15.08 -16.47 14.70
N ALA A 418 -14.27 -15.45 15.00
CA ALA A 418 -14.74 -14.12 15.35
C ALA A 418 -15.08 -13.29 14.09
N LYS A 419 -16.05 -12.37 14.24
CA LYS A 419 -16.43 -11.40 13.21
C LYS A 419 -15.21 -10.56 12.81
N LEU A 420 -14.81 -10.64 11.54
CA LEU A 420 -13.72 -9.83 10.99
C LEU A 420 -14.08 -8.33 11.01
N PRO A 421 -13.11 -7.43 11.27
CA PRO A 421 -13.28 -5.99 11.06
C PRO A 421 -13.74 -5.68 9.62
N PRO A 422 -14.54 -4.62 9.39
CA PRO A 422 -15.06 -4.30 8.05
C PRO A 422 -13.99 -4.02 7.00
N TRP A 423 -12.79 -3.61 7.39
CA TRP A 423 -11.66 -3.45 6.46
C TRP A 423 -11.13 -4.83 6.01
N LEU A 424 -10.89 -5.73 6.97
CA LEU A 424 -10.34 -7.08 6.74
C LEU A 424 -11.29 -7.96 5.91
N ALA A 425 -12.59 -7.92 6.22
CA ALA A 425 -13.62 -8.61 5.44
C ALA A 425 -13.70 -8.12 3.99
N ARG A 426 -13.52 -6.82 3.76
CA ARG A 426 -13.49 -6.23 2.40
C ARG A 426 -12.18 -6.53 1.68
N ALA A 427 -11.03 -6.54 2.37
CA ALA A 427 -9.74 -6.85 1.76
C ALA A 427 -9.73 -8.24 1.08
N GLN A 428 -10.46 -9.22 1.60
CA GLN A 428 -10.64 -10.53 0.95
C GLN A 428 -11.48 -10.48 -0.34
N ALA A 429 -12.32 -9.46 -0.53
CA ALA A 429 -13.13 -9.24 -1.72
C ALA A 429 -12.43 -8.39 -2.80
N ILE A 430 -11.23 -7.87 -2.53
CA ILE A 430 -10.53 -6.92 -3.40
C ILE A 430 -10.17 -7.51 -4.78
N ASP A 431 -10.01 -8.83 -4.86
CA ASP A 431 -9.76 -9.54 -6.12
C ASP A 431 -10.94 -9.44 -7.09
N ALA A 432 -12.18 -9.34 -6.57
CA ALA A 432 -13.37 -9.17 -7.38
C ALA A 432 -13.49 -7.73 -7.93
N GLU A 433 -13.11 -6.71 -7.15
CA GLU A 433 -12.99 -5.33 -7.65
C GLU A 433 -11.88 -5.17 -8.69
N ALA A 434 -10.78 -5.92 -8.54
CA ALA A 434 -9.73 -5.99 -9.55
C ALA A 434 -10.15 -6.73 -10.83
N GLY A 435 -11.39 -7.23 -10.92
CA GLY A 435 -12.03 -7.73 -12.14
C GLY A 435 -11.70 -9.18 -12.53
N THR A 436 -12.19 -9.57 -13.71
CA THR A 436 -11.92 -10.86 -14.38
C THR A 436 -10.41 -11.09 -14.59
N PRO A 437 -9.92 -12.27 -15.02
CA PRO A 437 -8.48 -12.52 -15.16
C PRO A 437 -7.70 -11.44 -15.93
N TRP A 438 -8.36 -10.76 -16.88
CA TRP A 438 -7.82 -9.72 -17.75
C TRP A 438 -7.80 -8.29 -17.17
N GLY A 439 -8.19 -8.09 -15.91
CA GLY A 439 -8.21 -6.76 -15.26
C GLY A 439 -6.81 -6.14 -14.99
N PRO A 440 -6.73 -5.00 -14.28
CA PRO A 440 -5.48 -4.28 -14.03
C PRO A 440 -4.45 -5.10 -13.21
N ALA A 441 -3.22 -5.22 -13.71
CA ALA A 441 -2.11 -5.86 -13.01
C ALA A 441 -1.57 -5.01 -11.82
N LEU A 442 -1.81 -3.70 -11.85
CA LEU A 442 -1.48 -2.76 -10.77
C LEU A 442 -2.64 -1.78 -10.58
N ILE A 443 -3.01 -1.49 -9.33
CA ILE A 443 -3.88 -0.36 -8.97
C ILE A 443 -3.21 0.40 -7.81
N VAL A 444 -3.10 1.73 -7.91
CA VAL A 444 -2.55 2.58 -6.84
C VAL A 444 -3.55 3.68 -6.52
N THR A 445 -4.04 3.75 -5.28
CA THR A 445 -4.81 4.87 -4.75
C THR A 445 -3.96 5.66 -3.75
N VAL A 446 -4.03 6.99 -3.84
CA VAL A 446 -3.20 7.94 -3.10
C VAL A 446 -4.04 9.16 -2.71
N THR A 447 -3.90 9.67 -1.49
CA THR A 447 -4.46 10.98 -1.10
C THR A 447 -3.37 12.04 -1.07
N ALA A 448 -3.76 13.30 -1.31
CA ALA A 448 -2.88 14.45 -1.08
C ALA A 448 -3.46 15.37 -0.01
N THR A 449 -2.58 15.95 0.79
CA THR A 449 -2.91 16.87 1.91
C THR A 449 -2.66 18.34 1.55
N ARG A 450 -2.40 18.64 0.27
CA ARG A 450 -2.12 19.99 -0.24
C ARG A 450 -3.34 20.51 -0.98
N ALA A 451 -3.51 21.84 -1.02
CA ALA A 451 -4.54 22.49 -1.83
C ALA A 451 -4.18 22.60 -3.32
N ARG A 452 -2.90 22.86 -3.65
CA ARG A 452 -2.42 23.01 -5.04
C ARG A 452 -1.03 22.41 -5.23
N TRP A 453 -0.74 21.97 -6.46
CA TRP A 453 0.59 21.54 -6.88
C TRP A 453 1.18 22.58 -7.83
N LYS A 454 2.43 23.00 -7.55
CA LYS A 454 3.18 23.86 -8.47
C LYS A 454 3.82 22.98 -9.55
N ILE A 455 3.72 23.42 -10.81
CA ILE A 455 4.39 22.81 -11.95
C ILE A 455 5.59 23.70 -12.30
N PRO A 456 6.79 23.14 -12.55
CA PRO A 456 7.92 23.92 -13.05
C PRO A 456 7.56 24.70 -14.32
N GLU A 457 8.06 25.92 -14.45
CA GLU A 457 7.74 26.77 -15.59
C GLU A 457 8.50 26.32 -16.85
N LEU A 458 7.91 25.37 -17.57
CA LEU A 458 8.47 24.77 -18.79
C LEU A 458 7.93 25.42 -20.08
N GLY A 459 7.50 26.69 -20.01
CA GLY A 459 6.80 27.36 -21.12
C GLY A 459 5.40 26.80 -21.42
N LEU A 460 4.89 25.89 -20.58
CA LEU A 460 3.58 25.23 -20.74
C LEU A 460 2.39 26.11 -20.36
N GLY A 461 2.59 27.32 -19.86
CA GLY A 461 1.52 28.25 -19.46
C GLY A 461 0.72 27.84 -18.22
N VAL A 462 0.99 26.65 -17.66
CA VAL A 462 0.39 26.16 -16.42
C VAL A 462 1.49 26.12 -15.35
N THR A 463 1.39 27.00 -14.36
CA THR A 463 2.36 27.11 -13.24
C THR A 463 1.88 26.40 -11.97
N SER A 464 0.59 26.07 -11.89
CA SER A 464 0.03 25.21 -10.86
C SER A 464 -1.27 24.57 -11.33
N ILE A 465 -1.65 23.47 -10.68
CA ILE A 465 -2.96 22.81 -10.81
C ILE A 465 -3.55 22.55 -9.42
N PRO A 466 -4.89 22.39 -9.30
CA PRO A 466 -5.51 21.91 -8.09
C PRO A 466 -4.91 20.58 -7.66
N ALA A 467 -4.68 20.42 -6.36
CA ALA A 467 -4.23 19.15 -5.84
C ALA A 467 -5.46 18.28 -5.53
N PRO A 468 -5.46 17.00 -5.94
CA PRO A 468 -6.55 16.10 -5.66
C PRO A 468 -6.58 15.64 -4.22
N GLU A 469 -7.78 15.54 -3.66
CA GLU A 469 -8.02 14.85 -2.40
C GLU A 469 -7.58 13.38 -2.51
N ARG A 470 -7.91 12.75 -3.65
CA ARG A 470 -7.63 11.35 -3.95
C ARG A 470 -7.35 11.15 -5.44
N GLY A 471 -6.29 10.43 -5.79
CA GLY A 471 -6.07 9.87 -7.13
C GLY A 471 -6.04 8.35 -7.08
N THR A 472 -6.67 7.68 -8.04
CA THR A 472 -6.45 6.27 -8.36
C THR A 472 -5.86 6.16 -9.77
N LEU A 473 -4.87 5.29 -9.92
CA LEU A 473 -4.30 4.84 -11.19
C LEU A 473 -4.44 3.32 -11.28
N ALA A 474 -4.78 2.79 -12.44
CA ALA A 474 -4.84 1.37 -12.75
C ALA A 474 -4.06 1.09 -14.04
N MET A 475 -3.25 0.03 -14.06
CA MET A 475 -2.49 -0.41 -15.23
C MET A 475 -2.92 -1.81 -15.65
N GLU A 476 -3.39 -1.94 -16.87
CA GLU A 476 -3.87 -3.17 -17.51
C GLU A 476 -2.86 -3.60 -18.58
N LEU A 477 -2.40 -4.87 -18.51
CA LEU A 477 -1.45 -5.42 -19.47
C LEU A 477 -2.21 -5.98 -20.67
N VAL A 478 -1.93 -5.43 -21.86
CA VAL A 478 -2.53 -5.88 -23.13
C VAL A 478 -1.43 -6.35 -24.09
N LYS A 479 -1.81 -7.02 -25.19
CA LYS A 479 -0.84 -7.64 -26.12
C LYS A 479 0.18 -6.63 -26.69
N GLN A 480 -0.23 -5.39 -26.91
CA GLN A 480 0.59 -4.32 -27.50
C GLN A 480 1.30 -3.42 -26.46
N GLY A 481 1.14 -3.66 -25.16
CA GLY A 481 1.72 -2.80 -24.12
C GLY A 481 0.79 -2.63 -22.92
N TRP A 482 0.68 -1.40 -22.43
CA TRP A 482 -0.10 -1.09 -21.25
C TRP A 482 -1.21 -0.11 -21.57
N VAL A 483 -2.39 -0.38 -21.01
CA VAL A 483 -3.47 0.58 -20.88
C VAL A 483 -3.42 1.13 -19.46
N VAL A 484 -3.35 2.45 -19.32
CA VAL A 484 -3.37 3.14 -18.02
C VAL A 484 -4.68 3.90 -17.93
N ARG A 485 -5.44 3.64 -16.87
CA ARG A 485 -6.70 4.33 -16.56
C ARG A 485 -6.63 4.89 -15.15
N GLY A 486 -7.57 5.75 -14.79
CA GLY A 486 -7.68 6.21 -13.41
C GLY A 486 -8.77 7.24 -13.21
N ASN A 487 -8.93 7.65 -11.95
CA ASN A 487 -9.76 8.78 -11.58
C ASN A 487 -9.09 9.66 -10.54
N VAL A 488 -9.39 10.94 -10.61
CA VAL A 488 -8.90 11.98 -9.71
C VAL A 488 -10.12 12.64 -9.08
N LYS A 489 -10.19 12.71 -7.75
CA LYS A 489 -11.19 13.49 -7.00
C LYS A 489 -10.57 14.79 -6.52
N LEU A 490 -11.21 15.90 -6.85
CA LEU A 490 -10.86 17.25 -6.43
C LEU A 490 -11.84 17.73 -5.34
N ALA A 491 -11.48 18.80 -4.64
CA ALA A 491 -12.32 19.40 -3.60
C ALA A 491 -13.62 20.01 -4.17
N SER A 492 -13.60 20.49 -5.42
CA SER A 492 -14.77 21.07 -6.08
C SER A 492 -14.88 20.69 -7.56
N ASP A 493 -16.04 20.96 -8.15
CA ASP A 493 -16.26 20.84 -9.61
C ASP A 493 -15.47 21.90 -10.40
N ALA A 494 -15.26 23.08 -9.81
CA ALA A 494 -14.41 24.13 -10.39
C ALA A 494 -12.93 23.70 -10.45
N ASP A 495 -12.41 23.04 -9.41
CA ASP A 495 -11.06 22.46 -9.43
C ASP A 495 -10.93 21.35 -10.48
N ALA A 496 -11.99 20.55 -10.69
CA ALA A 496 -12.02 19.53 -11.73
C ALA A 496 -12.00 20.14 -13.14
N GLU A 497 -12.72 21.25 -13.35
CA GLU A 497 -12.71 22.01 -14.59
C GLU A 497 -11.35 22.68 -14.85
N GLU A 498 -10.73 23.27 -13.82
CA GLU A 498 -9.40 23.86 -13.92
C GLU A 498 -8.35 22.80 -14.28
N LEU A 499 -8.40 21.61 -13.66
CA LEU A 499 -7.49 20.50 -13.96
C LEU A 499 -7.64 20.02 -15.41
N VAL A 500 -8.86 19.81 -15.91
CA VAL A 500 -9.10 19.40 -17.31
C VAL A 500 -8.60 20.49 -18.27
N THR A 501 -8.90 21.76 -18.00
CA THR A 501 -8.45 22.89 -18.82
C THR A 501 -6.93 22.99 -18.86
N ALA A 502 -6.25 22.77 -17.73
CA ALA A 502 -4.80 22.72 -17.65
C ALA A 502 -4.20 21.56 -18.45
N ILE A 503 -4.80 20.36 -18.37
CA ILE A 503 -4.35 19.18 -19.14
C ILE A 503 -4.47 19.43 -20.64
N GLU A 504 -5.63 19.91 -21.11
CA GLU A 504 -5.84 20.20 -22.54
C GLU A 504 -4.93 21.35 -23.04
N THR A 505 -4.70 22.38 -22.23
CA THR A 505 -3.73 23.45 -22.54
C THR A 505 -2.32 22.89 -22.72
N VAL A 506 -1.89 21.96 -21.85
CA VAL A 506 -0.57 21.31 -21.95
C VAL A 506 -0.50 20.41 -23.19
N ARG A 507 -1.53 19.60 -23.46
CA ARG A 507 -1.61 18.74 -24.65
C ARG A 507 -1.54 19.56 -25.95
N GLN A 508 -2.30 20.65 -26.03
CA GLN A 508 -2.30 21.54 -27.20
C GLN A 508 -0.91 22.19 -27.42
N ARG A 509 -0.28 22.74 -26.38
CA ARG A 509 1.08 23.31 -26.49
C ARG A 509 2.13 22.28 -26.91
N ILE A 510 1.98 21.02 -26.51
CA ILE A 510 2.83 19.91 -26.93
C ILE A 510 2.59 19.57 -28.41
N ALA A 511 1.33 19.59 -28.87
CA ALA A 511 0.99 19.42 -30.28
C ALA A 511 1.58 20.56 -31.14
N ASP A 512 1.52 21.81 -30.67
CA ASP A 512 1.97 22.98 -31.41
C ASP A 512 3.50 23.20 -31.41
N SER A 513 4.24 22.55 -30.51
CA SER A 513 5.69 22.78 -30.34
C SER A 513 6.53 21.57 -30.74
N THR A 514 7.13 21.64 -31.94
CA THR A 514 8.06 20.61 -32.46
C THR A 514 9.22 20.31 -31.50
N LEU A 515 9.69 21.31 -30.74
CA LEU A 515 10.70 21.12 -29.71
C LEU A 515 10.20 20.22 -28.57
N LEU A 516 9.01 20.50 -28.04
CA LEU A 516 8.40 19.66 -26.99
C LEU A 516 8.09 18.26 -27.51
N GLN A 517 7.57 18.12 -28.74
CA GLN A 517 7.38 16.80 -29.37
C GLN A 517 8.69 16.00 -29.44
N THR A 518 9.79 16.64 -29.88
CA THR A 518 11.10 15.99 -30.02
C THR A 518 11.64 15.53 -28.67
N VAL A 519 11.53 16.39 -27.65
CA VAL A 519 11.90 16.09 -26.26
C VAL A 519 11.07 14.92 -25.71
N LEU A 520 9.75 14.94 -25.89
CA LEU A 520 8.83 13.90 -25.43
C LEU A 520 9.01 12.57 -26.16
N ARG A 521 9.37 12.57 -27.45
CA ARG A 521 9.69 11.36 -28.21
C ARG A 521 11.00 10.73 -27.70
N ARG A 522 12.04 11.55 -27.44
CA ARG A 522 13.29 11.07 -26.80
C ARG A 522 13.06 10.51 -25.39
N ALA A 523 12.13 11.10 -24.65
CA ALA A 523 11.72 10.62 -23.32
C ALA A 523 10.70 9.46 -23.34
N ASN A 524 10.29 8.97 -24.53
CA ASN A 524 9.29 7.91 -24.70
C ASN A 524 7.96 8.20 -23.97
N ALA A 525 7.56 9.47 -23.95
CA ALA A 525 6.36 9.99 -23.30
C ALA A 525 5.34 10.62 -24.27
N TYR A 526 5.75 10.90 -25.51
CA TYR A 526 4.91 11.59 -26.50
C TYR A 526 3.58 10.88 -26.77
N ASN A 527 3.61 9.57 -27.02
CA ASN A 527 2.42 8.77 -27.31
C ASN A 527 1.44 8.76 -26.12
N ALA A 528 1.95 8.61 -24.89
CA ALA A 528 1.15 8.62 -23.68
C ALA A 528 0.48 9.98 -23.40
N VAL A 529 1.12 11.10 -23.77
CA VAL A 529 0.53 12.45 -23.63
C VAL A 529 -0.45 12.77 -24.78
N GLN A 530 -0.11 12.40 -26.01
CA GLN A 530 -1.00 12.59 -27.16
C GLN A 530 -2.28 11.74 -27.00
N GLY A 531 -2.13 10.48 -26.59
CA GLY A 531 -3.21 9.53 -26.33
C GLY A 531 -3.93 9.73 -25.00
N LEU A 532 -3.57 10.73 -24.19
CA LEU A 532 -4.27 11.02 -22.94
C LEU A 532 -5.69 11.51 -23.23
N SER A 533 -6.68 10.71 -22.87
CA SER A 533 -8.09 11.10 -22.80
C SER A 533 -8.42 11.50 -21.36
N VAL A 534 -9.21 12.57 -21.18
CA VAL A 534 -9.76 12.99 -19.88
C VAL A 534 -11.27 13.21 -19.98
N LYS A 535 -11.98 12.95 -18.87
CA LYS A 535 -13.43 13.16 -18.78
C LYS A 535 -13.83 13.61 -17.38
N ARG A 536 -14.47 14.78 -17.27
CA ARG A 536 -15.02 15.29 -16.00
C ARG A 536 -16.38 14.65 -15.69
N THR A 537 -16.67 14.44 -14.42
CA THR A 537 -18.00 14.11 -13.90
C THR A 537 -18.15 14.69 -12.49
N GLY A 538 -18.63 15.93 -12.40
CA GLY A 538 -18.55 16.73 -11.17
C GLY A 538 -17.09 16.93 -10.73
N SER A 539 -16.84 16.92 -9.42
CA SER A 539 -15.49 17.02 -8.84
C SER A 539 -14.55 15.84 -9.15
N ARG A 540 -14.93 14.90 -10.03
CA ARG A 540 -14.10 13.78 -10.47
C ARG A 540 -13.64 13.95 -11.92
N VAL A 541 -12.37 13.63 -12.19
CA VAL A 541 -11.80 13.56 -13.54
C VAL A 541 -11.29 12.15 -13.79
N ALA A 542 -11.94 11.41 -14.68
CA ALA A 542 -11.39 10.18 -15.24
C ALA A 542 -10.29 10.52 -16.25
N TYR A 543 -9.29 9.65 -16.35
CA TYR A 543 -8.28 9.71 -17.40
C TYR A 543 -7.95 8.31 -17.92
N ALA A 544 -7.55 8.24 -19.19
CA ALA A 544 -7.10 7.02 -19.84
C ALA A 544 -6.00 7.34 -20.85
N THR A 545 -5.01 6.46 -20.99
CA THR A 545 -3.97 6.55 -22.02
C THR A 545 -3.39 5.17 -22.32
N SER A 546 -2.63 5.05 -23.41
CA SER A 546 -1.84 3.88 -23.73
C SER A 546 -0.34 4.18 -23.64
N ILE A 547 0.43 3.18 -23.23
CA ILE A 547 1.87 3.25 -23.03
C ILE A 547 2.48 2.07 -23.78
N SER A 548 3.50 2.32 -24.62
CA SER A 548 4.15 1.24 -25.37
C SER A 548 4.88 0.28 -24.43
N ILE A 549 5.16 -0.91 -24.96
CA ILE A 549 6.01 -1.92 -24.33
C ILE A 549 7.36 -1.31 -23.88
N LYS A 550 7.97 -0.46 -24.70
CA LYS A 550 9.25 0.22 -24.46
C LYS A 550 9.14 1.37 -23.46
N ASP A 551 8.11 2.21 -23.62
CA ASP A 551 7.82 3.35 -22.75
C ASP A 551 7.62 2.87 -21.30
N ALA A 552 6.88 1.78 -21.12
CA ALA A 552 6.61 1.19 -19.81
C ALA A 552 7.85 0.59 -19.14
N GLN A 553 8.83 0.05 -19.89
CA GLN A 553 10.11 -0.38 -19.31
C GLN A 553 10.90 0.81 -18.76
N ILE A 554 10.91 1.93 -19.48
CA ILE A 554 11.62 3.14 -19.05
C ILE A 554 10.95 3.71 -17.79
N LEU A 555 9.62 3.83 -17.79
CA LEU A 555 8.85 4.26 -16.61
C LEU A 555 9.05 3.32 -15.41
N MET A 556 9.12 2.00 -15.63
CA MET A 556 9.39 1.02 -14.58
C MET A 556 10.81 1.15 -14.02
N ALA A 557 11.83 1.34 -14.87
CA ALA A 557 13.21 1.57 -14.44
C ALA A 557 13.36 2.86 -13.62
N LEU A 558 12.66 3.93 -14.01
CA LEU A 558 12.59 5.19 -13.27
C LEU A 558 11.87 5.03 -11.92
N ALA A 559 10.79 4.25 -11.89
CA ALA A 559 10.06 3.94 -10.65
C ALA A 559 10.92 3.11 -9.68
N ILE A 560 11.66 2.11 -10.18
CA ILE A 560 12.64 1.34 -9.40
C ILE A 560 13.69 2.30 -8.80
N ALA A 561 14.34 3.13 -9.61
CA ALA A 561 15.34 4.08 -9.14
C ALA A 561 14.79 5.09 -8.12
N GLY A 562 13.55 5.56 -8.30
CA GLY A 562 12.88 6.45 -7.34
C GLY A 562 12.55 5.77 -6.01
N LEU A 563 12.20 4.48 -6.00
CA LEU A 563 12.00 3.71 -4.77
C LEU A 563 13.34 3.33 -4.10
N GLU A 564 14.40 3.11 -4.89
CA GLU A 564 15.76 2.93 -4.39
C GLU A 564 16.29 4.20 -3.71
N ASP A 565 16.05 5.40 -4.26
CA ASP A 565 16.36 6.67 -3.58
C ASP A 565 15.50 6.85 -2.30
N TYR A 566 14.18 6.65 -2.41
CA TYR A 566 13.23 6.88 -1.32
C TYR A 566 13.45 5.98 -0.09
N PHE A 567 13.80 4.71 -0.29
CA PHE A 567 14.04 3.74 0.79
C PHE A 567 15.52 3.43 1.04
N GLY A 568 16.42 3.78 0.12
CA GLY A 568 17.86 3.58 0.23
C GLY A 568 18.61 4.78 0.79
N GLY A 569 18.04 5.99 0.74
CA GLY A 569 18.49 7.11 1.55
C GLY A 569 18.49 6.69 3.03
N ALA A 570 19.64 6.85 3.70
CA ALA A 570 19.78 6.48 5.10
C ALA A 570 18.64 7.12 5.93
N PRO A 571 18.01 6.39 6.86
CA PRO A 571 16.99 6.97 7.72
C PRO A 571 17.60 8.19 8.41
N ALA A 572 16.94 9.35 8.28
CA ALA A 572 17.42 10.57 8.91
C ALA A 572 17.51 10.31 10.43
N PRO A 573 18.67 10.59 11.06
CA PRO A 573 18.94 10.22 12.45
C PRO A 573 18.06 10.96 13.45
#